data_AF-A0A6B3I4T7-F1
#
_entry.id   AF-A0A6B3I4T7-F1
#
_cell.length_a   1.000
_cell.length_b   1.000
_cell.length_c   1.000
_cell.angle_alpha   90.00
_cell.angle_beta   90.00
_cell.angle_gamma   90.00
#
_symmetry.space_group_name_H-M   'P 1'
#
loop_
_entity.id
_entity.type
_entity.pdbx_description
1 polymer ?
#
loop_
_entity_poly.entity_id
_entity_poly.type
_entity_poly.pdbx_seq_one_letter_code
_entity_poly.pdbx_strand_id
1 'polypeptide(L)'
;EVGIETARDLVAAGNKALLTGEMGIANTTASAALICVYTGSEASEVTGRGTGINDEMHARKVDVVRRALDLHQPDAADPIGVLAAVG
;
A
#
# COMPACT_ATOMS: atom_id res chain seq x y z
N GLU A 1 13.27 6.46 -11.31
CA GLU A 1 12.05 6.38 -12.15
C GLU A 1 11.94 5.07 -12.94
N VAL A 2 12.61 3.98 -12.51
CA VAL A 2 12.77 2.73 -13.29
C VAL A 2 11.45 2.14 -13.77
N GLY A 3 10.41 2.11 -12.92
CA GLY A 3 9.09 1.58 -13.33
C GLY A 3 8.42 2.40 -14.43
N ILE A 4 8.59 3.73 -14.41
CA ILE A 4 8.05 4.65 -15.42
C ILE A 4 8.75 4.42 -16.75
N GLU A 5 10.08 4.33 -16.74
CA GLU A 5 10.90 4.07 -17.93
C GLU A 5 10.55 2.72 -18.54
N THR A 6 10.50 1.67 -17.70
CA THR A 6 10.13 0.33 -18.14
C THR A 6 8.74 0.31 -18.81
N ALA A 7 7.75 0.98 -18.21
CA ALA A 7 6.42 1.07 -18.79
C ALA A 7 6.42 1.80 -20.15
N ARG A 8 7.18 2.91 -20.27
CA ARG A 8 7.33 3.65 -21.53
C ARG A 8 7.95 2.79 -22.62
N ASP A 9 9.01 2.06 -22.32
CA ASP A 9 9.69 1.17 -23.26
C ASP A 9 8.78 0.04 -23.74
N LEU A 10 8.00 -0.56 -22.83
CA LEU A 10 7.04 -1.61 -23.17
C LEU A 10 5.91 -1.08 -24.07
N VAL A 11 5.41 0.12 -23.82
CA VAL A 11 4.39 0.76 -24.69
C VAL A 11 4.98 1.07 -26.06
N ALA A 12 6.21 1.60 -26.11
CA ALA A 12 6.91 1.88 -27.37
C ALA A 12 7.16 0.61 -28.19
N ALA A 13 7.38 -0.53 -27.53
CA ALA A 13 7.50 -1.85 -28.16
C ALA A 13 6.15 -2.41 -28.71
N GLY A 14 5.04 -1.68 -28.56
CA GLY A 14 3.74 -2.02 -29.15
C GLY A 14 2.78 -2.77 -28.22
N ASN A 15 3.15 -3.01 -26.96
CA ASN A 15 2.26 -3.64 -25.99
C ASN A 15 1.02 -2.78 -25.74
N LYS A 16 -0.16 -3.41 -25.68
CA LYS A 16 -1.46 -2.73 -25.53
C LYS A 16 -2.05 -2.80 -24.13
N ALA A 17 -1.47 -3.64 -23.27
CA ALA A 17 -1.85 -3.77 -21.88
C ALA A 17 -0.60 -4.04 -21.05
N LEU A 18 -0.53 -3.41 -19.87
CA LEU A 18 0.48 -3.68 -18.85
C LEU A 18 -0.26 -4.19 -17.61
N LEU A 19 0.21 -5.32 -17.05
CA LEU A 19 -0.30 -5.88 -15.81
C LEU A 19 0.82 -5.82 -14.79
N THR A 20 0.64 -4.98 -13.76
CA THR A 20 1.60 -4.88 -12.67
C THR A 20 1.29 -5.91 -11.61
N GLY A 21 2.34 -6.47 -11.02
CA GLY A 21 2.26 -7.34 -9.86
C GLY A 21 3.39 -6.98 -8.92
N GLU A 22 3.25 -7.42 -7.68
CA GLU A 22 4.24 -7.20 -6.65
C GLU A 22 4.35 -8.48 -5.81
N MET A 23 5.43 -8.62 -5.06
CA MET A 23 5.62 -9.72 -4.12
C MET A 23 6.45 -9.21 -2.95
N GLY A 24 5.88 -9.22 -1.75
CA GLY A 24 6.60 -8.86 -0.53
C GLY A 24 5.93 -9.44 0.71
N ILE A 25 6.71 -9.96 1.65
CA ILE A 25 6.16 -10.38 2.94
C ILE A 25 5.72 -9.12 3.71
N ALA A 26 4.51 -9.17 4.27
CA ALA A 26 3.87 -8.10 5.05
C ALA A 26 3.44 -6.82 4.28
N ASN A 27 3.64 -6.75 2.97
CA ASN A 27 3.27 -5.63 2.09
C ASN A 27 1.80 -5.17 2.21
N THR A 28 0.86 -6.08 2.46
CA THR A 28 -0.57 -5.78 2.62
C THR A 28 -0.87 -4.92 3.86
N THR A 29 0.10 -4.76 4.76
CA THR A 29 0.04 -3.79 5.86
C THR A 29 0.23 -2.37 5.33
N ALA A 30 1.27 -2.14 4.52
CA ALA A 30 1.50 -0.87 3.84
C ALA A 30 0.33 -0.53 2.89
N SER A 31 -0.18 -1.52 2.14
CA SER A 31 -1.37 -1.31 1.30
C SER A 31 -2.58 -0.84 2.11
N ALA A 32 -2.82 -1.43 3.29
CA ALA A 32 -3.93 -1.01 4.15
C ALA A 32 -3.74 0.42 4.69
N ALA A 33 -2.52 0.80 5.07
CA ALA A 33 -2.21 2.18 5.46
C ALA A 33 -2.47 3.17 4.32
N LEU A 34 -1.99 2.88 3.11
CA LEU A 34 -2.24 3.71 1.93
C LEU A 34 -3.75 3.87 1.66
N ILE A 35 -4.53 2.79 1.77
CA ILE A 35 -5.99 2.86 1.61
C ILE A 35 -6.60 3.80 2.66
N CYS A 36 -6.24 3.66 3.95
CA CYS A 36 -6.74 4.53 5.01
C CYS A 36 -6.50 6.01 4.71
N VAL A 37 -5.29 6.36 4.24
CA VAL A 37 -4.93 7.76 3.92
C VAL A 37 -5.82 8.33 2.81
N TYR A 38 -6.03 7.57 1.73
CA TYR A 38 -6.76 8.09 0.57
C TYR A 38 -8.28 7.96 0.65
N THR A 39 -8.82 7.05 1.46
CA THR A 39 -10.27 6.86 1.60
C THR A 39 -10.83 7.43 2.90
N GLY A 40 -9.98 7.72 3.89
CA GLY A 40 -10.41 8.06 5.25
C GLY A 40 -11.06 6.90 6.00
N SER A 41 -10.93 5.67 5.51
CA SER A 41 -11.48 4.47 6.16
C SER A 41 -10.71 4.10 7.41
N GLU A 42 -11.38 3.45 8.35
CA GLU A 42 -10.75 2.95 9.55
C GLU A 42 -9.83 1.76 9.23
N ALA A 43 -8.68 1.68 9.92
CA ALA A 43 -7.72 0.60 9.71
C ALA A 43 -8.33 -0.81 9.86
N SER A 44 -9.31 -0.97 10.76
CA SER A 44 -10.03 -2.23 10.96
C SER A 44 -10.92 -2.64 9.79
N GLU A 45 -11.36 -1.69 8.95
CA GLU A 45 -12.25 -1.97 7.82
C GLU A 45 -11.48 -2.46 6.59
N VAL A 46 -10.24 -1.99 6.42
CA VAL A 46 -9.45 -2.21 5.19
C VAL A 46 -8.26 -3.15 5.38
N THR A 47 -7.88 -3.44 6.62
CA THR A 47 -6.79 -4.38 6.89
C THR A 47 -7.29 -5.82 6.78
N GLY A 48 -6.90 -6.52 5.72
CA GLY A 48 -7.20 -7.94 5.53
C GLY A 48 -6.17 -8.89 6.17
N ARG A 49 -6.50 -10.19 6.16
CA ARG A 49 -5.64 -11.27 6.71
C ARG A 49 -4.42 -11.62 5.86
N GLY A 50 -4.31 -11.10 4.65
CA GLY A 50 -3.21 -11.43 3.72
C GLY A 50 -3.14 -12.94 3.50
N THR A 51 -2.00 -13.55 3.83
CA THR A 51 -1.73 -14.99 3.69
C THR A 51 -2.44 -15.89 4.72
N GLY A 52 -3.60 -15.48 5.24
CA GLY A 52 -4.41 -16.29 6.15
C GLY A 52 -4.01 -16.23 7.63
N ILE A 53 -3.51 -15.10 8.13
CA ILE A 53 -3.16 -14.94 9.55
C ILE A 53 -4.38 -15.12 10.48
N ASN A 54 -4.13 -15.59 11.71
CA ASN A 54 -5.15 -15.75 12.73
C ASN A 54 -5.66 -14.41 13.29
N ASP A 55 -6.67 -14.47 14.17
CA ASP A 55 -7.36 -13.28 14.71
C ASP A 55 -6.44 -12.39 15.55
N GLU A 56 -5.57 -12.99 16.35
CA GLU A 56 -4.60 -12.26 17.17
C GLU A 56 -3.62 -11.47 16.30
N MET A 57 -3.07 -12.11 15.27
CA MET A 57 -2.16 -11.45 14.33
C MET A 57 -2.88 -10.42 13.46
N HIS A 58 -4.14 -10.64 13.12
CA HIS A 58 -4.95 -9.66 12.42
C HIS A 58 -5.20 -8.41 13.27
N ALA A 59 -5.58 -8.58 14.54
CA ALA A 59 -5.73 -7.47 15.48
C ALA A 59 -4.43 -6.68 15.66
N ARG A 60 -3.30 -7.38 15.78
CA ARG A 60 -1.97 -6.76 15.83
C ARG A 60 -1.64 -5.99 14.54
N LYS A 61 -2.01 -6.53 13.38
CA LYS A 61 -1.79 -5.86 12.09
C LYS A 61 -2.60 -4.57 11.99
N VAL A 62 -3.85 -4.58 12.43
CA VAL A 62 -4.69 -3.37 12.52
C VAL A 62 -4.04 -2.31 13.43
N ASP A 63 -3.53 -2.72 14.60
CA ASP A 63 -2.83 -1.82 15.53
C ASP A 63 -1.57 -1.20 14.89
N VAL A 64 -0.78 -2.00 14.17
CA VAL A 64 0.40 -1.51 13.45
C VAL A 64 0.03 -0.45 12.41
N VAL A 65 -1.05 -0.65 11.64
CA VAL A 65 -1.53 0.34 10.67
C VAL A 65 -1.92 1.64 11.38
N ARG A 66 -2.72 1.57 12.44
CA ARG A 66 -3.12 2.76 13.22
C ARG A 66 -1.90 3.54 13.73
N ARG A 67 -0.96 2.83 14.35
CA ARG A 67 0.26 3.44 14.89
C ARG A 67 1.14 4.08 13.84
N ALA A 68 1.23 3.48 12.64
CA ALA A 68 1.97 4.08 11.53
C ALA A 68 1.33 5.40 11.07
N LEU A 69 -0.01 5.43 10.95
CA LEU A 69 -0.76 6.62 10.55
C LEU A 69 -0.64 7.73 11.61
N ASP A 70 -0.78 7.38 12.89
CA ASP A 70 -0.66 8.33 14.01
C ASP A 70 0.76 8.92 14.11
N LEU A 71 1.79 8.11 13.84
CA LEU A 71 3.18 8.55 13.90
C LEU A 71 3.56 9.46 12.73
N HIS A 72 3.16 9.10 11.51
CA HIS A 72 3.63 9.77 10.31
C HIS A 72 2.73 10.90 9.82
N GLN A 73 1.45 10.88 10.20
CA GLN A 73 0.44 11.87 9.82
C GLN A 73 0.54 12.32 8.34
N PRO A 74 0.54 11.38 7.38
CA PRO A 74 0.85 11.69 5.99
C PRO A 74 -0.24 12.56 5.34
N ASP A 75 0.16 13.52 4.52
CA ASP A 75 -0.74 14.40 3.76
C ASP A 75 -1.19 13.72 2.47
N ALA A 76 -2.49 13.43 2.34
CA ALA A 76 -3.06 12.82 1.14
C ALA A 76 -2.88 13.67 -0.14
N ALA A 77 -2.57 14.96 -0.02
CA ALA A 77 -2.26 15.82 -1.16
C ALA A 77 -0.82 15.65 -1.68
N ASP A 78 0.08 15.02 -0.91
CA ASP A 78 1.45 14.66 -1.33
C ASP A 78 1.59 13.14 -1.49
N PRO A 79 1.25 12.58 -2.67
CA PRO A 79 1.24 11.13 -2.85
C PRO A 79 2.62 10.48 -2.75
N ILE A 80 3.69 11.23 -3.04
CA ILE A 80 5.06 10.73 -2.88
C ILE A 80 5.45 10.74 -1.40
N GLY A 81 5.08 11.79 -0.66
CA GLY A 81 5.23 11.83 0.80
C GLY A 81 4.47 10.71 1.51
N VAL A 82 3.24 10.43 1.11
CA VAL A 82 2.44 9.30 1.63
C VAL A 82 3.16 7.97 1.40
N LEU A 83 3.61 7.71 0.16
CA LEU A 83 4.33 6.47 -0.16
C LEU A 83 5.64 6.36 0.61
N ALA A 84 6.37 7.46 0.79
CA ALA A 84 7.62 7.47 1.56
C ALA A 84 7.40 7.24 3.06
N ALA A 85 6.25 7.65 3.60
CA ALA A 85 5.92 7.56 5.02
C ALA A 85 5.39 6.18 5.44
N VAL A 86 4.51 5.58 4.64
CA VAL A 86 3.77 4.37 5.02
C VAL A 86 3.71 3.28 3.94
N GLY A 87 4.43 3.47 2.83
CA GLY A 87 4.55 2.52 1.72
C GLY A 87 5.51 1.36 1.96
#